data_AF-A0A2E2QNY1-F1
#
_entry.id   AF-A0A2E2QNY1-F1
#
_cell.length_a   1.000
_cell.length_b   1.000
_cell.length_c   1.000
_cell.angle_alpha   90.00
_cell.angle_beta   90.00
_cell.angle_gamma   90.00
#
_symmetry.space_group_name_H-M   'P 1'
#
loop_
_entity.id
_entity.type
_entity.pdbx_description
1 polymer ?
#
loop_
_entity_poly.entity_id
_entity_poly.type
_entity_poly.pdbx_seq_one_letter_code
_entity_poly.pdbx_strand_id
1 'polypeptide(L)'
;MSDNLQIEIQREKWRKVLCDGHLGKKYMNRAMSLLPGPPRCKGCNNPFGGVGGFICRTIGLTPSKKNPRLCSLCCEKMPHGGAEVETAILFADVRGSTELAERIGPEAFANTLNRFYNTATEILIRRDATVDKLIGDEVMAFFVPGFAGPDFRQVAIDAGMTLLRALGCGSKEGPWLPVGIGIDSGIAYVGNVGSDDYVDFTALGDPVNTAARVQAAADPGQLLVSARTLTSIADQYPGTTPLSLTVKGKKESVDVYSVPITQTPG
;
A
#
# COMPACT_ATOMS: atom_id res chain seq x y z
N MET A 1 -20.14 8.00 30.40
CA MET A 1 -18.90 7.38 29.86
C MET A 1 -17.94 8.50 29.56
N SER A 2 -16.73 8.51 30.11
CA SER A 2 -15.75 9.57 29.83
C SER A 2 -15.27 9.49 28.38
N ASP A 3 -14.96 10.64 27.77
CA ASP A 3 -14.51 10.73 26.37
C ASP A 3 -13.23 9.91 26.11
N ASN A 4 -12.34 9.83 27.12
CA ASN A 4 -11.13 9.00 27.06
C ASN A 4 -11.43 7.51 26.86
N LEU A 5 -12.47 6.98 27.50
CA LEU A 5 -12.87 5.59 27.35
C LEU A 5 -13.41 5.31 25.94
N GLN A 6 -14.11 6.27 25.34
CA GLN A 6 -14.59 6.12 23.96
C GLN A 6 -13.44 6.11 22.95
N ILE A 7 -12.45 6.99 23.13
CA ILE A 7 -11.23 7.04 22.30
C ILE A 7 -10.46 5.72 22.39
N GLU A 8 -10.29 5.18 23.59
CA GLU A 8 -9.57 3.91 23.80
C GLU A 8 -10.31 2.72 23.15
N ILE A 9 -11.64 2.67 23.29
CA ILE A 9 -12.48 1.65 22.63
C ILE A 9 -12.37 1.76 21.09
N GLN A 10 -12.37 2.97 20.54
CA GLN A 10 -12.21 3.18 19.10
C GLN A 10 -10.83 2.77 18.61
N ARG A 11 -9.78 3.14 19.35
CA ARG A 11 -8.40 2.74 19.06
C ARG A 11 -8.23 1.23 19.03
N GLU A 12 -8.79 0.52 20.01
CA GLU A 12 -8.68 -0.95 20.05
C GLU A 12 -9.48 -1.62 18.91
N LYS A 13 -10.62 -1.04 18.50
CA LYS A 13 -11.34 -1.50 17.30
C LYS A 13 -10.49 -1.35 16.04
N TRP A 14 -9.82 -0.21 15.89
CA TRP A 14 -8.89 0.03 14.78
C TRP A 14 -7.72 -0.94 14.81
N ARG A 15 -7.06 -1.10 15.96
CA ARG A 15 -5.93 -2.02 16.14
C ARG A 15 -6.31 -3.45 15.76
N LYS A 16 -7.46 -3.93 16.23
CA LYS A 16 -7.96 -5.26 15.87
C LYS A 16 -8.16 -5.44 14.37
N VAL A 17 -8.73 -4.45 13.68
CA VAL A 17 -8.92 -4.51 12.22
C VAL A 17 -7.58 -4.47 11.47
N LEU A 18 -6.67 -3.59 11.88
CA LEU A 18 -5.41 -3.34 11.19
C LEU A 18 -4.33 -4.38 11.48
N CYS A 19 -4.39 -5.06 12.64
CA CYS A 19 -3.47 -6.14 13.00
C CYS A 19 -4.02 -7.53 12.68
N ASP A 20 -5.29 -7.79 12.99
CA ASP A 20 -5.88 -9.14 12.92
C ASP A 20 -6.86 -9.31 11.73
N GLY A 21 -7.18 -8.21 11.05
CA GLY A 21 -8.27 -8.17 10.07
C GLY A 21 -9.65 -8.20 10.75
N HIS A 22 -10.71 -8.12 9.93
CA HIS A 22 -12.08 -8.32 10.43
C HIS A 22 -12.39 -9.77 10.81
N LEU A 23 -11.41 -10.67 10.65
CA LEU A 23 -11.47 -12.08 11.03
C LEU A 23 -11.79 -12.29 12.53
N GLY A 24 -11.52 -11.29 13.37
CA GLY A 24 -11.83 -11.31 14.81
C GLY A 24 -13.31 -11.16 15.19
N LYS A 25 -14.23 -10.89 14.24
CA LYS A 25 -15.69 -10.92 14.47
C LYS A 25 -16.30 -12.18 13.86
N LYS A 26 -16.03 -13.35 14.47
CA LYS A 26 -16.53 -14.68 14.01
C LYS A 26 -18.01 -14.68 13.62
N TYR A 27 -18.85 -13.95 14.35
CA TYR A 27 -20.28 -13.82 14.06
C TYR A 27 -20.57 -13.13 12.71
N MET A 28 -19.93 -11.99 12.44
CA MET A 28 -20.12 -11.24 11.20
C MET A 28 -19.65 -12.07 9.99
N ASN A 29 -18.49 -12.73 10.10
CA ASN A 29 -17.99 -13.63 9.07
C ASN A 29 -18.94 -14.80 8.81
N ARG A 30 -19.52 -15.38 9.86
CA ARG A 30 -20.50 -16.46 9.74
C ARG A 30 -21.77 -15.97 9.04
N ALA A 31 -22.33 -14.84 9.45
CA ALA A 31 -23.51 -14.26 8.80
C ALA A 31 -23.25 -13.95 7.31
N MET A 32 -22.13 -13.29 7.00
CA MET A 32 -21.76 -12.95 5.62
C MET A 32 -21.44 -14.17 4.76
N SER A 33 -20.91 -15.24 5.37
CA SER A 33 -20.65 -16.52 4.67
C SER A 33 -21.90 -17.21 4.16
N LEU A 34 -23.05 -16.98 4.80
CA LEU A 34 -24.33 -17.58 4.41
C LEU A 34 -24.95 -16.90 3.18
N LEU A 35 -24.61 -15.63 2.93
CA LEU A 35 -25.08 -14.90 1.75
C LEU A 35 -24.30 -15.37 0.52
N PRO A 36 -24.93 -15.79 -0.59
CA PRO A 36 -24.23 -16.25 -1.80
C PRO A 36 -23.61 -15.09 -2.59
N GLY A 37 -22.51 -15.33 -3.31
CA GLY A 37 -21.98 -14.37 -4.30
C GLY A 37 -20.48 -14.04 -4.19
N PRO A 38 -19.58 -14.83 -4.80
CA PRO A 38 -18.19 -14.42 -5.01
C PRO A 38 -18.08 -13.31 -6.08
N PRO A 39 -16.98 -12.52 -6.12
CA PRO A 39 -15.89 -12.47 -5.14
C PRO A 39 -16.36 -11.86 -3.81
N ARG A 40 -15.53 -11.96 -2.76
CA ARG A 40 -15.89 -11.52 -1.40
C ARG A 40 -14.81 -10.68 -0.76
N CYS A 41 -15.19 -9.86 0.22
CA CYS A 41 -14.27 -9.13 1.07
C CYS A 41 -13.34 -10.10 1.82
N LYS A 42 -12.03 -9.91 1.69
CA LYS A 42 -11.01 -10.71 2.39
C LYS A 42 -11.10 -10.58 3.92
N GLY A 43 -11.53 -9.41 4.41
CA GLY A 43 -11.63 -9.14 5.85
C GLY A 43 -12.88 -9.71 6.50
N CYS A 44 -14.07 -9.41 5.95
CA CYS A 44 -15.37 -9.68 6.59
C CYS A 44 -16.26 -10.69 5.85
N ASN A 45 -15.77 -11.25 4.73
CA ASN A 45 -16.50 -12.19 3.88
C ASN A 45 -17.76 -11.64 3.18
N ASN A 46 -17.96 -10.32 3.21
CA ASN A 46 -19.05 -9.63 2.50
C ASN A 46 -19.04 -10.00 1.00
N PRO A 47 -20.13 -10.53 0.43
CA PRO A 47 -20.22 -10.82 -0.99
C PRO A 47 -20.21 -9.52 -1.81
N PHE A 48 -19.50 -9.54 -2.94
CA PHE A 48 -19.48 -8.43 -3.90
C PHE A 48 -20.26 -8.76 -5.18
N GLY A 49 -20.40 -10.05 -5.51
CA GLY A 49 -21.13 -10.54 -6.68
C GLY A 49 -22.48 -11.18 -6.34
N GLY A 50 -23.24 -11.50 -7.38
CA GLY A 50 -24.52 -12.21 -7.25
C GLY A 50 -25.58 -11.49 -6.40
N VAL A 51 -26.58 -12.27 -5.96
CA VAL A 51 -27.71 -11.77 -5.17
C VAL A 51 -27.28 -11.22 -3.81
N GLY A 52 -26.36 -11.90 -3.11
CA GLY A 52 -25.84 -11.40 -1.84
C GLY A 52 -25.09 -10.09 -2.00
N GLY A 53 -24.27 -9.95 -3.06
CA GLY A 53 -23.59 -8.70 -3.37
C GLY A 53 -24.55 -7.56 -3.72
N PHE A 54 -25.67 -7.85 -4.40
CA PHE A 54 -26.74 -6.88 -4.63
C PHE A 54 -27.35 -6.38 -3.31
N ILE A 55 -27.74 -7.30 -2.42
CA ILE A 55 -28.30 -6.96 -1.10
C ILE A 55 -27.32 -6.14 -0.26
N CYS A 56 -26.05 -6.56 -0.20
CA CYS A 56 -25.03 -5.83 0.55
C CYS A 56 -24.82 -4.42 0.01
N ARG A 57 -24.91 -4.23 -1.31
CA ARG A 57 -24.75 -2.92 -1.95
C ARG A 57 -25.89 -1.96 -1.61
N THR A 58 -27.13 -2.43 -1.47
CA THR A 58 -28.28 -1.57 -1.11
C THR A 58 -28.18 -1.00 0.30
N ILE A 59 -27.50 -1.71 1.21
CA ILE A 59 -27.18 -1.22 2.56
C ILE A 59 -25.81 -0.52 2.64
N GLY A 60 -25.20 -0.23 1.48
CA GLY A 60 -23.97 0.55 1.37
C GLY A 60 -22.67 -0.23 1.59
N LEU A 61 -22.69 -1.57 1.61
CA LEU A 61 -21.47 -2.39 1.67
C LEU A 61 -20.93 -2.64 0.25
N THR A 62 -20.08 -1.73 -0.18
CA THR A 62 -19.39 -1.77 -1.49
C THR A 62 -17.95 -2.21 -1.33
N PRO A 63 -17.27 -2.66 -2.41
CA PRO A 63 -15.81 -2.70 -2.43
C PRO A 63 -15.20 -1.35 -2.04
N SER A 64 -14.06 -1.39 -1.34
CA SER A 64 -13.25 -0.21 -1.05
C SER A 64 -12.65 0.33 -2.34
N LYS A 65 -12.50 1.66 -2.44
CA LYS A 65 -11.81 2.31 -3.56
C LYS A 65 -10.29 2.17 -3.45
N LYS A 66 -9.76 2.07 -2.22
CA LYS A 66 -8.33 1.93 -1.94
C LYS A 66 -7.83 0.49 -2.05
N ASN A 67 -8.71 -0.48 -1.80
CA ASN A 67 -8.46 -1.90 -2.10
C ASN A 67 -9.79 -2.65 -2.33
N PRO A 68 -10.21 -2.92 -3.58
CA PRO A 68 -11.45 -3.60 -3.91
C PRO A 68 -11.59 -5.04 -3.40
N ARG A 69 -10.53 -5.64 -2.83
CA ARG A 69 -10.59 -6.93 -2.13
C ARG A 69 -11.12 -6.79 -0.70
N LEU A 70 -11.24 -5.57 -0.20
CA LEU A 70 -11.87 -5.21 1.07
C LEU A 70 -13.17 -4.46 0.79
N CYS A 71 -14.11 -4.47 1.74
CA CYS A 71 -15.32 -3.66 1.64
C CYS A 71 -15.12 -2.32 2.35
N SER A 72 -15.93 -1.33 2.00
CA SER A 72 -15.84 0.01 2.58
C SER A 72 -16.06 0.03 4.09
N LEU A 73 -16.84 -0.90 4.65
CA LEU A 73 -16.97 -1.07 6.11
C LEU A 73 -15.67 -1.53 6.78
N CYS A 74 -14.80 -2.23 6.04
CA CYS A 74 -13.54 -2.68 6.61
C CYS A 74 -12.49 -1.58 6.71
N CYS A 75 -12.67 -0.48 5.97
CA CYS A 75 -11.72 0.60 5.81
C CYS A 75 -12.45 1.96 5.91
N GLU A 76 -12.90 2.52 4.78
CA GLU A 76 -13.33 3.93 4.68
C GLU A 76 -14.54 4.30 5.55
N LYS A 77 -15.44 3.37 5.89
CA LYS A 77 -16.63 3.60 6.71
C LYS A 77 -16.44 3.28 8.20
N MET A 78 -15.22 2.96 8.63
CA MET A 78 -14.91 2.91 10.06
C MET A 78 -15.03 4.31 10.69
N PRO A 79 -15.25 4.42 12.01
CA PRO A 79 -15.29 5.70 12.69
C PRO A 79 -13.99 6.50 12.52
N HIS A 80 -14.06 7.82 12.63
CA HIS A 80 -12.87 8.69 12.69
C HIS A 80 -11.87 8.20 13.74
N GLY A 81 -10.60 8.50 13.48
CA GLY A 81 -9.47 8.03 14.26
C GLY A 81 -8.81 6.80 13.66
N GLY A 82 -7.98 6.14 14.44
CA GLY A 82 -7.04 5.14 13.97
C GLY A 82 -6.26 4.52 15.12
N ALA A 83 -5.27 3.71 14.77
CA ALA A 83 -4.35 3.09 15.71
C ALA A 83 -2.92 3.13 15.19
N GLU A 84 -1.98 3.15 16.12
CA GLU A 84 -0.57 2.92 15.82
C GLU A 84 -0.34 1.43 15.59
N VAL A 85 0.11 1.08 14.38
CA VAL A 85 0.33 -0.31 13.97
C VAL A 85 1.58 -0.42 13.10
N GLU A 86 2.22 -1.58 13.16
CA GLU A 86 3.26 -1.94 12.21
C GLU A 86 2.72 -1.88 10.79
N THR A 87 3.39 -1.10 9.94
CA THR A 87 2.96 -0.81 8.58
C THR A 87 4.18 -0.77 7.67
N ALA A 88 4.08 -1.35 6.47
CA ALA A 88 5.05 -1.10 5.40
C ALA A 88 4.46 -0.09 4.41
N ILE A 89 5.24 0.91 4.02
CA ILE A 89 4.89 1.98 3.10
C ILE A 89 5.73 1.81 1.84
N LEU A 90 5.09 1.89 0.69
CA LEU A 90 5.71 1.87 -0.63
C LEU A 90 5.37 3.17 -1.35
N PHE A 91 6.40 3.84 -1.85
CA PHE A 91 6.28 4.91 -2.83
C PHE A 91 6.92 4.48 -4.14
N ALA A 92 6.27 4.77 -5.26
CA ALA A 92 6.77 4.55 -6.60
C ALA A 92 6.52 5.80 -7.43
N ASP A 93 7.58 6.43 -7.94
CA ASP A 93 7.46 7.69 -8.67
C ASP A 93 8.33 7.69 -9.94
N VAL A 94 7.82 8.36 -10.98
CA VAL A 94 8.44 8.40 -12.31
C VAL A 94 9.69 9.26 -12.28
N ARG A 95 10.79 8.75 -12.85
CA ARG A 95 12.05 9.48 -12.95
C ARG A 95 12.06 10.33 -14.21
N GLY A 96 12.40 11.61 -14.07
CA GLY A 96 12.44 12.54 -15.22
C GLY A 96 11.06 12.83 -15.82
N SER A 97 10.01 12.80 -15.00
CA SER A 97 8.62 12.98 -15.46
C SER A 97 8.34 14.33 -16.09
N THR A 98 8.91 15.42 -15.57
CA THR A 98 8.78 16.75 -16.18
C THR A 98 9.36 16.77 -17.60
N GLU A 99 10.58 16.29 -17.78
CA GLU A 99 11.23 16.21 -19.10
C GLU A 99 10.47 15.28 -20.05
N LEU A 100 9.92 14.18 -19.53
CA LEU A 100 9.07 13.28 -20.29
C LEU A 100 7.80 13.99 -20.76
N ALA A 101 7.10 14.68 -19.86
CA ALA A 101 5.86 15.40 -20.14
C ALA A 101 6.05 16.52 -21.17
N GLU A 102 7.14 17.28 -21.07
CA GLU A 102 7.52 18.30 -22.05
C GLU A 102 7.78 17.68 -23.43
N ARG A 103 8.45 16.53 -23.48
CA ARG A 103 8.82 15.87 -24.74
C ARG A 103 7.64 15.27 -25.48
N ILE A 104 6.71 14.62 -24.78
CA ILE A 104 5.61 13.86 -25.42
C ILE A 104 4.28 14.62 -25.45
N GLY A 105 4.20 15.75 -24.74
CA GLY A 105 2.99 16.55 -24.62
C GLY A 105 1.98 16.01 -23.60
N PRO A 106 1.03 16.85 -23.15
CA PRO A 106 0.18 16.57 -22.00
C PRO A 106 -0.78 15.38 -22.20
N GLU A 107 -1.32 15.21 -23.40
CA GLU A 107 -2.25 14.10 -23.69
C GLU A 107 -1.54 12.74 -23.67
N ALA A 108 -0.40 12.63 -24.34
CA ALA A 108 0.39 11.40 -24.33
C ALA A 108 0.95 11.09 -22.93
N PHE A 109 1.31 12.12 -22.17
CA PHE A 109 1.73 11.98 -20.77
C PHE A 109 0.60 11.48 -19.88
N ALA A 110 -0.61 12.04 -20.01
CA ALA A 110 -1.79 11.56 -19.29
C ALA A 110 -2.10 10.08 -19.61
N ASN A 111 -2.03 9.68 -20.88
CA ASN A 111 -2.21 8.28 -21.28
C ASN A 111 -1.13 7.36 -20.69
N THR A 112 0.12 7.83 -20.63
CA THR A 112 1.23 7.10 -20.01
C THR A 112 1.02 6.92 -18.51
N LEU A 113 0.62 7.97 -17.80
CA LEU A 113 0.30 7.91 -16.37
C LEU A 113 -0.91 7.01 -16.10
N ASN A 114 -1.96 7.07 -16.91
CA ASN A 114 -3.11 6.16 -16.76
C ASN A 114 -2.69 4.69 -16.90
N ARG A 115 -1.81 4.36 -17.84
CA ARG A 115 -1.25 3.01 -17.96
C ARG A 115 -0.41 2.62 -16.73
N PHE A 116 0.40 3.55 -16.22
CA PHE A 116 1.18 3.34 -14.99
C PHE A 116 0.27 3.10 -13.78
N TYR A 117 -0.72 3.96 -13.55
CA TYR A 117 -1.67 3.82 -12.46
C TYR A 117 -2.43 2.51 -12.51
N ASN A 118 -2.93 2.11 -13.69
CA ASN A 118 -3.59 0.82 -13.84
C ASN A 118 -2.65 -0.35 -13.49
N THR A 119 -1.41 -0.32 -14.00
CA THR A 119 -0.40 -1.37 -13.74
C THR A 119 -0.03 -1.43 -12.25
N ALA A 120 0.27 -0.28 -11.65
CA ALA A 120 0.69 -0.18 -10.24
C ALA A 120 -0.43 -0.59 -9.29
N THR A 121 -1.63 -0.02 -9.46
CA THR A 121 -2.76 -0.33 -8.57
C THR A 121 -3.18 -1.79 -8.69
N GLU A 122 -3.19 -2.38 -9.88
CA GLU A 122 -3.50 -3.81 -10.05
C GLU A 122 -2.52 -4.70 -9.25
N ILE A 123 -1.21 -4.47 -9.39
CA ILE A 123 -0.18 -5.26 -8.70
C ILE A 123 -0.27 -5.07 -7.18
N LEU A 124 -0.40 -3.83 -6.72
CA LEU A 124 -0.49 -3.48 -5.30
C LEU A 124 -1.74 -4.08 -4.65
N ILE A 125 -2.91 -3.98 -5.30
CA ILE A 125 -4.17 -4.57 -4.82
C ILE A 125 -4.11 -6.11 -4.80
N ARG A 126 -3.50 -6.74 -5.81
CA ARG A 126 -3.28 -8.20 -5.84
C ARG A 126 -2.39 -8.68 -4.70
N ARG A 127 -1.52 -7.82 -4.18
CA ARG A 127 -0.71 -8.05 -2.98
C ARG A 127 -1.30 -7.44 -1.70
N ASP A 128 -2.60 -7.15 -1.71
CA ASP A 128 -3.36 -6.69 -0.54
C ASP A 128 -2.88 -5.36 0.05
N ALA A 129 -2.18 -4.53 -0.73
CA ALA A 129 -1.89 -3.16 -0.37
C ALA A 129 -3.18 -2.34 -0.30
N THR A 130 -3.17 -1.30 0.52
CA THR A 130 -4.12 -0.19 0.43
C THR A 130 -3.46 0.92 -0.39
N VAL A 131 -4.00 1.21 -1.56
CA VAL A 131 -3.52 2.34 -2.39
C VAL A 131 -4.02 3.62 -1.73
N ASP A 132 -3.11 4.35 -1.10
CA ASP A 132 -3.46 5.52 -0.31
C ASP A 132 -3.84 6.68 -1.21
N LYS A 133 -2.94 7.02 -2.14
CA LYS A 133 -3.12 8.14 -3.08
C LYS A 133 -2.26 8.00 -4.32
N LEU A 134 -2.74 8.63 -5.38
CA LEU A 134 -2.03 8.89 -6.63
C LEU A 134 -1.76 10.40 -6.65
N ILE A 135 -0.51 10.83 -6.67
CA ILE A 135 -0.14 12.26 -6.61
C ILE A 135 0.80 12.58 -7.78
N GLY A 136 0.34 13.37 -8.74
CA GLY A 136 1.18 13.78 -9.88
C GLY A 136 1.54 12.60 -10.78
N ASP A 137 2.70 12.01 -10.56
CA ASP A 137 3.31 10.84 -11.19
C ASP A 137 3.71 9.76 -10.17
N GLU A 138 3.34 9.96 -8.91
CA GLU A 138 3.64 9.09 -7.77
C GLU A 138 2.46 8.21 -7.38
N VAL A 139 2.76 6.98 -6.96
CA VAL A 139 1.85 6.05 -6.30
C VAL A 139 2.33 5.80 -4.87
N MET A 140 1.46 6.05 -3.89
CA MET A 140 1.68 5.68 -2.50
C MET A 140 0.73 4.55 -2.10
N ALA A 141 1.28 3.51 -1.47
CA ALA A 141 0.49 2.43 -0.89
C ALA A 141 1.07 1.98 0.44
N PHE A 142 0.23 1.36 1.27
CA PHE A 142 0.65 0.78 2.53
C PHE A 142 0.09 -0.62 2.76
N PHE A 143 0.80 -1.39 3.58
CA PHE A 143 0.51 -2.76 3.93
C PHE A 143 0.46 -2.87 5.45
N VAL A 144 -0.69 -3.32 5.97
CA VAL A 144 -0.87 -3.61 7.40
C VAL A 144 -1.09 -5.11 7.60
N PRO A 145 -0.65 -5.69 8.74
CA PRO A 145 -0.74 -7.12 9.01
C PRO A 145 -2.15 -7.70 8.83
N GLY A 146 -3.19 -6.96 9.24
CA GLY A 146 -4.57 -7.41 9.18
C GLY A 146 -5.13 -7.59 7.76
N PHE A 147 -4.48 -7.00 6.75
CA PHE A 147 -4.89 -7.13 5.35
C PHE A 147 -3.87 -7.92 4.53
N ALA A 148 -2.57 -7.64 4.69
CA ALA A 148 -1.48 -8.25 3.94
C ALA A 148 -0.88 -9.50 4.60
N GLY A 149 -1.24 -9.80 5.86
CA GLY A 149 -0.72 -10.93 6.62
C GLY A 149 0.55 -10.60 7.43
N PRO A 150 1.07 -11.56 8.22
CA PRO A 150 2.23 -11.34 9.08
C PRO A 150 3.50 -10.96 8.30
N ASP A 151 3.61 -11.42 7.05
CA ASP A 151 4.74 -11.18 6.16
C ASP A 151 4.59 -9.88 5.33
N PHE A 152 3.76 -8.93 5.79
CA PHE A 152 3.44 -7.70 5.05
C PHE A 152 4.67 -6.91 4.55
N ARG A 153 5.82 -7.00 5.24
CA ARG A 153 7.10 -6.40 4.79
C ARG A 153 7.63 -7.08 3.53
N GLN A 154 7.67 -8.41 3.52
CA GLN A 154 8.05 -9.22 2.36
C GLN A 154 7.09 -8.95 1.19
N VAL A 155 5.78 -8.96 1.48
CA VAL A 155 4.72 -8.68 0.50
C VAL A 155 4.91 -7.31 -0.16
N ALA A 156 5.32 -6.29 0.60
CA ALA A 156 5.62 -4.95 0.07
C ALA A 156 6.84 -4.94 -0.86
N ILE A 157 7.94 -5.58 -0.47
CA ILE A 157 9.16 -5.69 -1.29
C ILE A 157 8.85 -6.44 -2.60
N ASP A 158 8.14 -7.56 -2.50
CA ASP A 158 7.72 -8.34 -3.66
C ASP A 158 6.80 -7.55 -4.60
N ALA A 159 5.92 -6.70 -4.04
CA ALA A 159 5.10 -5.74 -4.78
C ALA A 159 5.96 -4.79 -5.61
N GLY A 160 6.96 -4.16 -4.98
CA GLY A 160 7.90 -3.27 -5.65
C GLY A 160 8.67 -3.97 -6.77
N MET A 161 9.23 -5.16 -6.52
CA MET A 161 9.94 -5.93 -7.55
C MET A 161 9.05 -6.27 -8.73
N THR A 162 7.82 -6.69 -8.47
CA THR A 162 6.88 -7.08 -9.53
C THR A 162 6.40 -5.87 -10.33
N LEU A 163 6.21 -4.73 -9.67
CA LEU A 163 5.90 -3.48 -10.35
C LEU A 163 7.04 -3.12 -11.32
N LEU A 164 8.29 -3.08 -10.85
CA LEU A 164 9.43 -2.76 -11.71
C LEU A 164 9.55 -3.73 -12.90
N ARG A 165 9.35 -5.04 -12.69
CA ARG A 165 9.32 -6.01 -13.80
C ARG A 165 8.19 -5.73 -14.80
N ALA A 166 6.98 -5.42 -14.32
CA ALA A 166 5.85 -5.07 -15.18
C ALA A 166 6.08 -3.76 -15.96
N LEU A 167 6.92 -2.88 -15.43
CA LEU A 167 7.39 -1.68 -16.12
C LEU A 167 8.51 -1.97 -17.14
N GLY A 168 9.00 -3.21 -17.25
CA GLY A 168 10.08 -3.61 -18.17
C GLY A 168 11.48 -3.52 -17.57
N CYS A 169 11.62 -3.26 -16.26
CA CYS A 169 12.94 -3.25 -15.62
C CYS A 169 13.53 -4.66 -15.63
N GLY A 170 14.76 -4.80 -16.16
CA GLY A 170 15.44 -6.09 -16.32
C GLY A 170 15.07 -6.87 -17.60
N SER A 171 14.27 -6.29 -18.52
CA SER A 171 14.08 -6.82 -19.87
C SER A 171 15.19 -6.33 -20.82
N LYS A 172 15.27 -6.93 -22.03
CA LYS A 172 16.23 -6.49 -23.06
C LYS A 172 15.87 -5.14 -23.65
N GLU A 173 14.57 -4.85 -23.71
CA GLU A 173 14.00 -3.62 -24.26
C GLU A 173 14.12 -2.44 -23.27
N GLY A 174 14.37 -2.74 -21.99
CA GLY A 174 14.38 -1.76 -20.91
C GLY A 174 12.98 -1.33 -20.47
N PRO A 175 12.89 -0.49 -19.44
CA PRO A 175 11.61 -0.05 -18.91
C PRO A 175 10.88 0.87 -19.89
N TRP A 176 9.57 0.64 -20.07
CA TRP A 176 8.71 1.55 -20.85
C TRP A 176 8.36 2.83 -20.08
N LEU A 177 8.56 2.84 -18.76
CA LEU A 177 8.49 4.01 -17.90
C LEU A 177 9.53 3.89 -16.79
N PRO A 178 10.50 4.80 -16.69
CA PRO A 178 11.50 4.76 -15.63
C PRO A 178 10.86 5.14 -14.29
N VAL A 179 10.85 4.22 -13.33
CA VAL A 179 10.27 4.44 -11.99
C VAL A 179 11.30 4.05 -10.94
N GLY A 180 11.44 4.86 -9.90
CA GLY A 180 12.19 4.52 -8.69
C GLY A 180 11.22 4.14 -7.58
N ILE A 181 11.51 3.09 -6.82
CA ILE A 181 10.67 2.63 -5.71
C ILE A 181 11.44 2.71 -4.39
N GLY A 182 10.79 3.26 -3.37
CA GLY A 182 11.28 3.26 -1.99
C GLY A 182 10.30 2.60 -1.05
N ILE A 183 10.81 1.75 -0.17
CA ILE A 183 10.01 1.05 0.83
C ILE A 183 10.59 1.26 2.22
N ASP A 184 9.69 1.53 3.16
CA ASP A 184 10.01 1.55 4.57
C ASP A 184 8.90 0.92 5.41
N SER A 185 9.21 0.48 6.64
CA SER A 185 8.27 -0.07 7.59
C SER A 185 8.57 0.35 9.02
N GLY A 186 7.53 0.31 9.84
CA GLY A 186 7.59 0.60 11.26
C GLY A 186 6.21 0.96 11.78
N ILE A 187 6.16 1.46 13.02
CA ILE A 187 4.91 1.92 13.61
C ILE A 187 4.45 3.22 12.92
N ALA A 188 3.26 3.17 12.35
CA ALA A 188 2.57 4.31 11.76
C ALA A 188 1.16 4.41 12.34
N TYR A 189 0.62 5.62 12.39
CA TYR A 189 -0.79 5.84 12.70
C TYR A 189 -1.61 5.59 11.43
N VAL A 190 -2.51 4.61 11.46
CA VAL A 190 -3.36 4.25 10.31
C VAL A 190 -4.83 4.36 10.72
N GLY A 191 -5.63 5.02 9.89
CA GLY A 191 -7.05 5.22 10.17
C GLY A 191 -7.70 6.27 9.30
N ASN A 192 -8.93 6.64 9.69
CA ASN A 192 -9.72 7.67 9.04
C ASN A 192 -9.39 9.03 9.67
N VAL A 193 -8.61 9.84 8.95
CA VAL A 193 -8.09 11.13 9.39
C VAL A 193 -8.62 12.25 8.50
N GLY A 194 -8.99 13.37 9.11
CA GLY A 194 -9.50 14.53 8.39
C GLY A 194 -10.53 15.31 9.21
N SER A 195 -11.26 16.19 8.53
CA SER A 195 -12.40 16.94 9.08
C SER A 195 -13.71 16.19 8.82
N ASP A 196 -14.82 16.69 9.36
CA ASP A 196 -16.15 16.11 9.14
C ASP A 196 -16.54 16.04 7.66
N ASP A 197 -16.09 17.01 6.85
CA ASP A 197 -16.39 17.10 5.42
C ASP A 197 -15.40 16.34 4.53
N TYR A 198 -14.19 16.08 5.01
CA TYR A 198 -13.12 15.47 4.23
C TYR A 198 -12.30 14.50 5.08
N VAL A 199 -12.58 13.22 4.90
CA VAL A 199 -11.96 12.11 5.63
C VAL A 199 -11.27 11.20 4.65
N ASP A 200 -10.05 10.80 4.99
CA ASP A 200 -9.31 9.83 4.21
C ASP A 200 -8.77 8.68 5.07
N PHE A 201 -8.83 7.47 4.52
CA PHE A 201 -8.23 6.28 5.14
C PHE A 201 -6.76 6.23 4.77
N THR A 202 -5.87 6.69 5.64
CA THR A 202 -4.46 6.96 5.32
C THR A 202 -3.51 6.49 6.42
N ALA A 203 -2.22 6.49 6.12
CA ALA A 203 -1.14 6.20 7.04
C ALA A 203 -0.30 7.47 7.28
N LEU A 204 0.08 7.72 8.53
CA LEU A 204 0.86 8.87 8.97
C LEU A 204 2.01 8.43 9.88
N GLY A 205 3.15 9.11 9.80
CA GLY A 205 4.27 8.89 10.73
C GLY A 205 5.63 8.87 10.06
N ASP A 206 6.67 8.54 10.83
CA ASP A 206 8.05 8.46 10.32
C ASP A 206 8.23 7.44 9.18
N PRO A 207 7.62 6.23 9.20
CA PRO A 207 7.73 5.30 8.08
C PRO A 207 7.29 5.88 6.74
N VAL A 208 6.24 6.71 6.72
CA VAL A 208 5.75 7.36 5.49
C VAL A 208 6.79 8.35 4.97
N ASN A 209 7.29 9.23 5.84
CA ASN A 209 8.27 10.24 5.46
C ASN A 209 9.60 9.63 5.01
N THR A 210 10.03 8.56 5.67
CA THR A 210 11.29 7.90 5.32
C THR A 210 11.13 7.08 4.04
N ALA A 211 10.02 6.39 3.80
CA ALA A 211 9.77 5.72 2.53
C ALA A 211 9.80 6.70 1.34
N ALA A 212 9.17 7.88 1.47
CA ALA A 212 9.23 8.92 0.44
C ALA A 212 10.67 9.40 0.17
N ARG A 213 11.50 9.56 1.21
CA ARG A 213 12.93 9.93 1.06
C ARG A 213 13.76 8.83 0.41
N VAL A 214 13.53 7.58 0.82
CA VAL A 214 14.18 6.41 0.22
C VAL A 214 13.81 6.31 -1.26
N GLN A 215 12.54 6.54 -1.60
CA GLN A 215 12.07 6.57 -2.98
C GLN A 215 12.75 7.70 -3.77
N ALA A 216 12.81 8.90 -3.21
CA ALA A 216 13.40 10.05 -3.89
C ALA A 216 14.88 9.84 -4.27
N ALA A 217 15.59 8.99 -3.54
CA ALA A 217 16.98 8.61 -3.82
C ALA A 217 17.13 7.41 -4.78
N ALA A 218 16.04 6.74 -5.14
CA ALA A 218 16.07 5.60 -6.04
C ALA A 218 16.25 6.06 -7.49
N ASP A 219 17.20 5.42 -8.17
CA ASP A 219 17.45 5.57 -9.61
C ASP A 219 16.34 4.93 -10.46
N PRO A 220 16.26 5.24 -11.77
CA PRO A 220 15.36 4.56 -12.71
C PRO A 220 15.48 3.04 -12.65
N GLY A 221 14.38 2.36 -12.33
CA GLY A 221 14.34 0.90 -12.24
C GLY A 221 14.88 0.32 -10.93
N GLN A 222 15.23 1.18 -9.96
CA GLN A 222 15.80 0.76 -8.69
C GLN A 222 14.71 0.58 -7.62
N LEU A 223 14.85 -0.48 -6.83
CA LEU A 223 14.12 -0.69 -5.59
C LEU A 223 15.06 -0.48 -4.41
N LEU A 224 14.79 0.55 -3.61
CA LEU A 224 15.47 0.81 -2.35
C LEU A 224 14.57 0.45 -1.17
N VAL A 225 15.12 -0.27 -0.20
CA VAL A 225 14.41 -0.72 1.00
C VAL A 225 15.21 -0.28 2.22
N SER A 226 14.54 0.34 3.20
CA SER A 226 15.21 0.74 4.44
C SER A 226 15.78 -0.46 5.20
N ALA A 227 16.89 -0.25 5.90
CA ALA A 227 17.47 -1.30 6.75
C ALA A 227 16.46 -1.86 7.74
N ARG A 228 15.66 -1.01 8.40
CA ARG A 228 14.63 -1.46 9.35
C ARG A 228 13.57 -2.39 8.75
N THR A 229 13.32 -2.30 7.45
CA THR A 229 12.39 -3.19 6.75
C THR A 229 13.03 -4.52 6.38
N LEU A 230 14.30 -4.48 5.94
CA LEU A 230 14.97 -5.65 5.41
C LEU A 230 15.65 -6.51 6.49
N THR A 231 16.14 -5.93 7.59
CA THR A 231 17.02 -6.62 8.55
C THR A 231 16.48 -7.97 9.06
N SER A 232 15.17 -8.08 9.32
CA SER A 232 14.58 -9.33 9.83
C SER A 232 14.27 -10.37 8.75
N ILE A 233 14.39 -10.00 7.47
CA ILE A 233 14.05 -10.83 6.29
C ILE A 233 15.17 -10.82 5.24
N ALA A 234 16.37 -10.37 5.60
CA ALA A 234 17.48 -10.16 4.67
C ALA A 234 17.91 -11.46 3.95
N ASP A 235 17.85 -12.60 4.64
CA ASP A 235 18.17 -13.91 4.08
C ASP A 235 17.28 -14.31 2.90
N GLN A 236 16.09 -13.71 2.78
CA GLN A 236 15.15 -13.96 1.69
C GLN A 236 15.48 -13.15 0.41
N TYR A 237 16.36 -12.15 0.52
CA TYR A 237 16.72 -11.24 -0.56
C TYR A 237 18.23 -11.26 -0.82
N PRO A 238 18.79 -12.38 -1.31
CA PRO A 238 20.21 -12.45 -1.62
C PRO A 238 20.60 -11.46 -2.73
N GLY A 239 21.82 -10.95 -2.67
CA GLY A 239 22.35 -10.01 -3.67
C GLY A 239 21.93 -8.56 -3.48
N THR A 240 21.34 -8.21 -2.32
CA THR A 240 21.10 -6.81 -1.95
C THR A 240 22.40 -6.05 -1.71
N THR A 241 22.48 -4.82 -2.21
CA THR A 241 23.65 -3.95 -2.03
C THR A 241 23.36 -2.88 -0.98
N PRO A 242 24.11 -2.80 0.14
CA PRO A 242 23.92 -1.75 1.13
C PRO A 242 24.35 -0.38 0.57
N LEU A 243 23.57 0.65 0.90
CA LEU A 243 23.80 2.04 0.55
C LEU A 243 23.48 2.90 1.77
N SER A 244 24.17 4.03 1.93
CA SER A 244 23.83 5.01 2.97
C SER A 244 23.38 6.31 2.33
N LEU A 245 22.14 6.71 2.62
CA LEU A 245 21.55 7.91 2.05
C LEU A 245 21.75 9.10 3.00
N THR A 246 22.42 10.14 2.51
CA THR A 246 22.47 11.43 3.21
C THR A 246 21.25 12.25 2.81
N VAL A 247 20.29 12.38 3.71
CA VAL A 247 19.02 13.06 3.40
C VAL A 247 19.09 14.54 3.79
N LYS A 248 18.67 15.43 2.88
CA LYS A 248 18.50 16.86 3.19
C LYS A 248 17.47 17.03 4.33
N GLY A 249 17.87 17.70 5.42
CA GLY A 249 16.96 18.09 6.51
C GLY A 249 16.92 17.17 7.75
N LYS A 250 17.73 16.10 7.81
CA LYS A 250 18.02 15.35 9.05
C LYS A 250 19.53 15.30 9.29
N LYS A 251 19.95 15.16 10.56
CA LYS A 251 21.36 14.94 10.95
C LYS A 251 21.84 13.50 10.72
N GLU A 252 20.92 12.55 10.53
CA GLU A 252 21.20 11.12 10.48
C GLU A 252 21.00 10.56 9.08
N SER A 253 21.95 9.73 8.64
CA SER A 253 21.87 8.94 7.42
C SER A 253 20.81 7.84 7.56
N VAL A 254 20.14 7.52 6.46
CA VAL A 254 19.25 6.36 6.40
C VAL A 254 19.99 5.25 5.67
N ASP A 255 20.26 4.16 6.37
CA ASP A 255 20.81 2.96 5.74
C ASP A 255 19.72 2.25 4.97
N VAL A 256 20.02 1.95 3.71
CA VAL A 256 19.10 1.29 2.78
C VAL A 256 19.83 0.18 2.04
N TYR A 257 19.05 -0.65 1.39
CA TYR A 257 19.52 -1.73 0.55
C TYR A 257 18.88 -1.60 -0.82
N SER A 258 19.69 -1.67 -1.87
CA SER A 258 19.20 -1.86 -3.23
C SER A 258 18.89 -3.34 -3.43
N VAL A 259 17.63 -3.64 -3.70
CA VAL A 259 17.16 -5.01 -3.96
C VAL A 259 17.25 -5.29 -5.46
N PRO A 260 17.98 -6.34 -5.89
CA PRO A 260 18.14 -6.63 -7.31
C PRO A 260 16.82 -7.11 -7.93
N ILE A 261 16.50 -6.58 -9.11
CA ILE A 261 15.36 -7.06 -9.91
C ILE A 261 15.82 -8.31 -10.67
N THR A 262 15.91 -9.43 -9.98
CA THR A 262 16.18 -10.73 -10.63
C THR A 262 14.91 -11.21 -11.33
N GLN A 263 15.04 -11.91 -12.46
CA GLN A 263 13.93 -12.68 -13.00
C GLN A 263 13.68 -13.84 -12.04
N THR A 264 12.47 -13.99 -11.49
CA THR A 264 12.13 -15.23 -10.78
C THR A 264 12.28 -16.37 -11.80
N PRO A 265 12.92 -17.50 -11.46
CA PRO A 265 12.75 -18.71 -12.27
C PRO A 265 11.25 -18.99 -12.36
N GLY A 266 10.75 -19.22 -13.57
CA GLY A 266 9.34 -19.44 -13.84
C GLY A 266 8.72 -20.60 -13.08
#